data_AF-A0A6V7THL3-F1
#
_entry.id   AF-A0A6V7THL3-F1
#
_cell.length_a   1.000
_cell.length_b   1.000
_cell.length_c   1.000
_cell.angle_alpha   90.00
_cell.angle_beta   90.00
_cell.angle_gamma   90.00
#
_symmetry.space_group_name_H-M   'P 1'
#
loop_
_entity.id
_entity.type
_entity.pdbx_description
1 polymer ?
#
loop_
_entity_poly.entity_id
_entity_poly.type
_entity_poly.pdbx_seq_one_letter_code
_entity_poly.pdbx_strand_id
1 'polypeptide(L)'
;MLFNLSTEAKLDVLKCLNFYQLLSIRQTKRHFNDLFIRYENELTRFHCKKLYILDKKRFVEIFVSWEELDNDYCLELEPNLDDFNFKLSDELKEKWEFLVGRQLCLNKRLTEIYFVIKDNSMSQKVLFKIPTSPKNIDDLLIIRYWVERLFSCVFEDAKFFKILFSHRFIKLLFYDYSIPPQFKIKNAFLKYYEPNFGMNFVLHNLAVCESFKVKFTCAVAEYEITDENELNPILNIILNEGKRFPNICVKYAKLDEWHDIILKAIETTENPSNILSNIDFRVHWDYYDMQPKKISQRAKNIQRFTTKYKGEPHKVLKYEITNIHNSKVKFLISYWDCIEEDYIDRFQVERIK
;
A
#
# COMPACT_ATOMS: atom_id res chain seq x y z
N MET A 1 14.41 -33.41 -13.43
CA MET A 1 13.61 -33.35 -14.66
C MET A 1 13.18 -31.94 -15.03
N LEU A 2 12.55 -31.14 -14.13
CA LEU A 2 12.14 -29.76 -14.45
C LEU A 2 13.28 -28.85 -14.97
N PHE A 3 14.53 -29.04 -14.55
CA PHE A 3 15.65 -28.15 -14.89
C PHE A 3 15.91 -28.02 -16.39
N ASN A 4 15.73 -29.10 -17.14
CA ASN A 4 16.06 -29.17 -18.57
C ASN A 4 14.91 -28.72 -19.47
N LEU A 5 13.76 -28.38 -18.90
CA LEU A 5 12.61 -27.87 -19.65
C LEU A 5 12.85 -26.40 -20.06
N SER A 6 12.20 -25.98 -21.15
CA SER A 6 12.12 -24.55 -21.50
C SER A 6 11.40 -23.78 -20.38
N THR A 7 11.54 -22.47 -20.38
CA THR A 7 10.91 -21.63 -19.35
C THR A 7 9.38 -21.76 -19.39
N GLU A 8 8.79 -21.77 -20.57
CA GLU A 8 7.36 -21.92 -20.80
C GLU A 8 6.87 -23.27 -20.27
N ALA A 9 7.55 -24.37 -20.62
CA ALA A 9 7.19 -25.70 -20.13
C ALA A 9 7.36 -25.83 -18.61
N LYS A 10 8.36 -25.14 -18.01
CA LYS A 10 8.48 -25.05 -16.55
C LYS A 10 7.24 -24.36 -15.96
N LEU A 11 6.79 -23.26 -16.54
CA LEU A 11 5.61 -22.53 -16.05
C LEU A 11 4.34 -23.35 -16.17
N ASP A 12 4.13 -24.05 -17.28
CA ASP A 12 2.95 -24.91 -17.46
C ASP A 12 2.93 -26.03 -16.42
N VAL A 13 4.06 -26.69 -16.18
CA VAL A 13 4.18 -27.70 -15.13
C VAL A 13 3.93 -27.09 -13.75
N LEU A 14 4.49 -25.91 -13.47
CA LEU A 14 4.29 -25.23 -12.19
C LEU A 14 2.83 -24.83 -11.98
N LYS A 15 2.12 -24.37 -13.02
CA LYS A 15 0.68 -24.05 -12.95
C LYS A 15 -0.15 -25.27 -12.51
N CYS A 16 0.25 -26.48 -12.89
CA CYS A 16 -0.44 -27.73 -12.52
C CYS A 16 -0.27 -28.20 -11.07
N LEU A 17 0.67 -27.65 -10.31
CA LEU A 17 0.91 -28.10 -8.93
C LEU A 17 -0.15 -27.57 -7.94
N ASN A 18 -0.13 -28.00 -6.68
CA ASN A 18 -0.92 -27.39 -5.60
C ASN A 18 -0.05 -26.48 -4.71
N PHE A 19 -0.67 -25.58 -3.94
CA PHE A 19 0.02 -24.50 -3.20
C PHE A 19 1.29 -24.98 -2.48
N TYR A 20 1.18 -26.05 -1.69
CA TYR A 20 2.28 -26.61 -0.92
C TYR A 20 3.41 -27.15 -1.81
N GLN A 21 3.08 -27.74 -2.96
CA GLN A 21 4.07 -28.18 -3.94
C GLN A 21 4.82 -27.01 -4.60
N LEU A 22 4.16 -25.88 -4.91
CA LEU A 22 4.89 -24.70 -5.43
C LEU A 22 5.79 -24.10 -4.36
N LEU A 23 5.31 -23.99 -3.13
CA LEU A 23 6.10 -23.46 -2.02
C LEU A 23 7.34 -24.34 -1.79
N SER A 24 7.16 -25.67 -1.78
CA SER A 24 8.26 -26.63 -1.66
C SER A 24 9.28 -26.52 -2.81
N ILE A 25 8.83 -26.36 -4.05
CA ILE A 25 9.71 -26.15 -5.22
C ILE A 25 10.45 -24.81 -5.13
N ARG A 26 9.78 -23.76 -4.67
CA ARG A 26 10.40 -22.44 -4.45
C ARG A 26 11.53 -22.52 -3.42
N GLN A 27 11.34 -23.27 -2.35
CA GLN A 27 12.31 -23.39 -1.25
C GLN A 27 13.46 -24.37 -1.55
N THR A 28 13.29 -25.33 -2.46
CA THR A 28 14.30 -26.38 -2.68
C THR A 28 15.53 -25.92 -3.47
N LYS A 29 15.38 -25.00 -4.43
CA LYS A 29 16.50 -24.56 -5.30
C LYS A 29 16.36 -23.09 -5.69
N ARG A 30 17.46 -22.34 -5.58
CA ARG A 30 17.57 -20.92 -5.96
C ARG A 30 17.06 -20.63 -7.38
N HIS A 31 17.37 -21.50 -8.34
CA HIS A 31 16.89 -21.41 -9.74
C HIS A 31 15.37 -21.34 -9.85
N PHE A 32 14.62 -22.15 -9.09
CA PHE A 32 13.16 -22.08 -9.13
C PHE A 32 12.67 -20.82 -8.44
N ASN A 33 13.26 -20.40 -7.32
CA ASN A 33 12.93 -19.13 -6.70
C ASN A 33 13.08 -17.96 -7.68
N ASP A 34 14.15 -17.92 -8.48
CA ASP A 34 14.35 -16.90 -9.52
C ASP A 34 13.26 -16.98 -10.61
N LEU A 35 12.82 -18.18 -10.99
CA LEU A 35 11.71 -18.40 -11.92
C LEU A 35 10.38 -17.92 -11.33
N PHE A 36 10.11 -18.22 -10.06
CA PHE A 36 8.93 -17.72 -9.35
C PHE A 36 8.93 -16.20 -9.27
N ILE A 37 10.06 -15.58 -8.92
CA ILE A 37 10.18 -14.12 -8.88
C ILE A 37 9.91 -13.53 -10.27
N ARG A 38 10.43 -14.16 -11.33
CA ARG A 38 10.26 -13.68 -12.71
C ARG A 38 8.82 -13.81 -13.22
N TYR A 39 8.12 -14.87 -12.85
CA TYR A 39 6.76 -15.19 -13.33
C TYR A 39 5.73 -15.16 -12.21
N GLU A 40 5.95 -14.32 -11.21
CA GLU A 40 5.22 -14.37 -9.95
C GLU A 40 3.73 -14.13 -10.13
N ASN A 41 3.36 -13.30 -11.12
CA ASN A 41 1.97 -12.99 -11.46
C ASN A 41 1.25 -14.14 -12.16
N GLU A 42 1.97 -15.03 -12.86
CA GLU A 42 1.42 -16.20 -13.52
C GLU A 42 1.32 -17.41 -12.60
N LEU A 43 2.18 -17.44 -11.57
CA LEU A 43 2.29 -18.55 -10.63
C LEU A 43 1.60 -18.27 -9.29
N THR A 44 1.14 -17.04 -9.04
CA THR A 44 0.28 -16.71 -7.90
C THR A 44 -1.05 -17.46 -8.01
N ARG A 45 -1.32 -18.31 -7.02
CA ARG A 45 -2.44 -19.26 -7.09
C ARG A 45 -3.77 -18.74 -6.61
N PHE A 46 -3.77 -17.76 -5.72
CA PHE A 46 -4.99 -17.27 -5.11
C PHE A 46 -5.19 -15.81 -5.48
N HIS A 47 -5.98 -15.61 -6.52
CA HIS A 47 -6.54 -14.31 -6.86
C HIS A 47 -7.74 -14.07 -5.96
N CYS A 48 -7.57 -13.22 -4.97
CA CYS A 48 -8.65 -12.82 -4.08
C CYS A 48 -9.20 -11.47 -4.53
N LYS A 49 -10.52 -11.33 -4.47
CA LYS A 49 -11.17 -10.06 -4.81
C LYS A 49 -10.80 -8.97 -3.82
N LYS A 50 -10.97 -9.25 -2.53
CA LYS A 50 -10.80 -8.23 -1.49
C LYS A 50 -10.05 -8.76 -0.27
N LEU A 51 -9.15 -7.93 0.25
CA LEU A 51 -8.57 -8.06 1.57
C LEU A 51 -9.01 -6.90 2.44
N TYR A 52 -9.52 -7.20 3.63
CA TYR A 52 -9.77 -6.22 4.67
C TYR A 52 -8.91 -6.56 5.87
N ILE A 53 -8.18 -5.58 6.37
CA ILE A 53 -7.40 -5.71 7.60
C ILE A 53 -7.97 -4.73 8.61
N LEU A 54 -8.58 -5.25 9.68
CA LEU A 54 -9.42 -4.51 10.63
C LEU A 54 -9.03 -4.75 12.09
N ASP A 55 -9.23 -3.72 12.91
CA ASP A 55 -9.31 -3.89 14.37
C ASP A 55 -10.67 -4.50 14.76
N LYS A 56 -10.79 -5.01 15.99
CA LYS A 56 -12.03 -5.63 16.50
C LYS A 56 -13.25 -4.72 16.36
N LYS A 57 -13.10 -3.44 16.74
CA LYS A 57 -14.20 -2.46 16.70
C LYS A 57 -14.71 -2.28 15.27
N ARG A 58 -13.81 -2.11 14.31
CA ARG A 58 -14.13 -1.95 12.89
C ARG A 58 -14.68 -3.22 12.27
N PHE A 59 -14.20 -4.38 12.68
CA PHE A 59 -14.78 -5.66 12.26
C PHE A 59 -16.26 -5.74 12.67
N VAL A 60 -16.58 -5.44 13.94
CA VAL A 60 -17.96 -5.41 14.43
C VAL A 60 -18.79 -4.35 13.68
N GLU A 61 -18.27 -3.13 13.54
CA GLU A 61 -18.98 -2.04 12.83
C GLU A 61 -19.29 -2.36 11.37
N ILE A 62 -18.43 -3.11 10.66
CA ILE A 62 -18.57 -3.36 9.22
C ILE A 62 -19.32 -4.66 8.93
N PHE A 63 -19.10 -5.70 9.75
CA PHE A 63 -19.59 -7.04 9.45
C PHE A 63 -20.70 -7.50 10.38
N VAL A 64 -20.64 -7.18 11.67
CA VAL A 64 -21.68 -7.60 12.63
C VAL A 64 -22.92 -6.72 12.48
N SER A 65 -22.76 -5.42 12.22
CA SER A 65 -23.91 -4.55 11.93
C SER A 65 -24.65 -4.92 10.63
N TRP A 66 -24.07 -5.77 9.79
CA TRP A 66 -24.64 -6.24 8.52
C TRP A 66 -25.28 -7.63 8.65
N GLU A 67 -25.07 -8.34 9.75
CA GLU A 67 -25.70 -9.65 10.01
C GLU A 67 -27.23 -9.55 10.14
N GLU A 68 -27.78 -8.36 10.35
CA GLU A 68 -29.23 -8.14 10.33
C GLU A 68 -29.83 -8.03 8.91
N LEU A 69 -29.00 -7.91 7.85
CA LEU A 69 -29.48 -7.57 6.50
C LEU A 69 -29.10 -8.58 5.40
N ASP A 70 -28.07 -9.42 5.57
CA ASP A 70 -27.71 -10.46 4.60
C ASP A 70 -26.94 -11.60 5.30
N ASN A 71 -27.29 -12.85 5.02
CA ASN A 71 -26.69 -14.10 5.56
C ASN A 71 -25.20 -14.34 5.16
N ASP A 72 -24.42 -13.29 4.96
CA ASP A 72 -23.02 -13.36 4.50
C ASP A 72 -22.07 -13.60 5.69
N TYR A 73 -22.21 -14.78 6.30
CA TYR A 73 -21.41 -15.24 7.44
C TYR A 73 -19.92 -15.31 7.09
N CYS A 74 -19.05 -14.80 7.98
CA CYS A 74 -17.62 -15.04 7.88
C CYS A 74 -17.26 -16.41 8.45
N LEU A 75 -16.64 -17.29 7.65
CA LEU A 75 -16.03 -18.51 8.17
C LEU A 75 -14.73 -18.15 8.89
N GLU A 76 -14.74 -18.28 10.21
CA GLU A 76 -13.51 -18.16 10.98
C GLU A 76 -12.65 -19.41 10.80
N LEU A 77 -11.39 -19.23 10.40
CA LEU A 77 -10.42 -20.29 10.26
C LEU A 77 -9.38 -20.23 11.38
N GLU A 78 -9.11 -21.38 11.96
CA GLU A 78 -8.00 -21.59 12.88
C GLU A 78 -6.74 -22.01 12.10
N PRO A 79 -5.54 -21.64 12.58
CA PRO A 79 -4.31 -22.07 11.95
C PRO A 79 -4.13 -23.58 12.12
N ASN A 80 -4.00 -24.32 11.01
CA ASN A 80 -3.56 -25.71 11.05
C ASN A 80 -2.03 -25.76 11.00
N LEU A 81 -1.40 -25.75 12.17
CA LEU A 81 0.06 -25.79 12.27
C LEU A 81 0.64 -27.17 11.93
N ASP A 82 -0.14 -28.25 11.99
CA ASP A 82 0.32 -29.59 11.61
C ASP A 82 0.66 -29.67 10.12
N ASP A 83 -0.08 -28.94 9.29
CA ASP A 83 0.19 -28.80 7.85
C ASP A 83 1.30 -27.77 7.55
N PHE A 84 1.72 -26.99 8.55
CA PHE A 84 2.75 -25.98 8.40
C PHE A 84 4.14 -26.60 8.65
N ASN A 85 4.68 -27.22 7.61
CA ASN A 85 6.02 -27.83 7.61
C ASN A 85 7.17 -26.79 7.61
N PHE A 86 7.11 -25.85 8.55
CA PHE A 86 8.12 -24.82 8.74
C PHE A 86 9.11 -25.27 9.80
N LYS A 87 10.38 -25.39 9.40
CA LYS A 87 11.48 -25.73 10.32
C LYS A 87 12.15 -24.45 10.79
N LEU A 88 12.01 -24.15 12.08
CA LEU A 88 12.68 -23.03 12.71
C LEU A 88 14.17 -23.35 12.90
N SER A 89 15.05 -22.62 12.22
CA SER A 89 16.50 -22.75 12.43
C SER A 89 16.92 -22.14 13.77
N ASP A 90 18.06 -22.57 14.30
CA ASP A 90 18.59 -22.04 15.58
C ASP A 90 18.80 -20.52 15.52
N GLU A 91 19.36 -20.01 14.41
CA GLU A 91 19.55 -18.56 14.22
C GLU A 91 18.21 -17.82 14.22
N LEU A 92 17.20 -18.32 13.51
CA LEU A 92 15.90 -17.67 13.45
C LEU A 92 15.16 -17.74 14.79
N LYS A 93 15.30 -18.86 15.50
CA LYS A 93 14.78 -19.04 16.86
C LYS A 93 15.36 -17.98 17.80
N GLU A 94 16.67 -17.75 17.78
CA GLU A 94 17.31 -16.70 18.60
C GLU A 94 16.75 -15.31 18.27
N LYS A 95 16.56 -14.98 16.99
CA LYS A 95 15.93 -13.71 16.58
C LYS A 95 14.49 -13.59 17.09
N TRP A 96 13.75 -14.69 17.11
CA TRP A 96 12.36 -14.74 17.57
C TRP A 96 12.25 -14.65 19.09
N GLU A 97 13.14 -15.31 19.82
CA GLU A 97 13.26 -15.13 21.27
C GLU A 97 13.61 -13.68 21.61
N PHE A 98 14.50 -13.04 20.84
CA PHE A 98 14.77 -11.61 20.95
C PHE A 98 13.53 -10.74 20.67
N LEU A 99 12.74 -11.06 19.63
CA LEU A 99 11.47 -10.37 19.32
C LEU A 99 10.52 -10.40 20.52
N VAL A 100 10.28 -11.61 21.06
CA VAL A 100 9.39 -11.84 22.21
C VAL A 100 9.91 -11.13 23.45
N GLY A 101 11.21 -11.27 23.78
CA GLY A 101 11.83 -10.65 24.94
C GLY A 101 11.81 -9.12 24.91
N ARG A 102 11.87 -8.52 23.71
CA ARG A 102 11.73 -7.06 23.51
C ARG A 102 10.28 -6.60 23.41
N GLN A 103 9.31 -7.51 23.48
CA GLN A 103 7.88 -7.24 23.28
C GLN A 103 7.63 -6.51 21.96
N LEU A 104 8.39 -6.84 20.92
CA LEU A 104 8.19 -6.26 19.60
C LEU A 104 6.87 -6.80 19.04
N CYS A 105 5.98 -5.87 18.72
CA CYS A 105 4.63 -6.18 18.28
C CYS A 105 4.46 -5.84 16.80
N LEU A 106 3.61 -6.63 16.13
CA LEU A 106 3.14 -6.39 14.79
C LEU A 106 2.41 -5.03 14.72
N ASN A 107 1.64 -4.69 15.75
CA ASN A 107 1.00 -3.38 15.94
C ASN A 107 0.90 -3.06 17.44
N LYS A 108 1.42 -1.91 17.88
CA LYS A 108 1.46 -1.50 19.31
C LYS A 108 0.11 -1.08 19.88
N ARG A 109 -0.86 -0.71 19.03
CA ARG A 109 -2.13 -0.09 19.46
C ARG A 109 -3.30 -1.06 19.54
N LEU A 110 -3.11 -2.27 19.02
CA LEU A 110 -4.16 -3.28 18.92
C LEU A 110 -3.72 -4.50 19.69
N THR A 111 -4.67 -5.29 20.17
CA THR A 111 -4.39 -6.61 20.75
C THR A 111 -4.43 -7.69 19.67
N GLU A 112 -5.41 -7.59 18.77
CA GLU A 112 -5.68 -8.54 17.71
C GLU A 112 -5.96 -7.81 16.40
N ILE A 113 -5.66 -8.47 15.29
CA ILE A 113 -5.97 -8.00 13.95
C ILE A 113 -6.80 -9.06 13.23
N TYR A 114 -7.85 -8.60 12.58
CA TYR A 114 -8.80 -9.40 11.84
C TYR A 114 -8.49 -9.26 10.34
N PHE A 115 -8.27 -10.38 9.68
CA PHE A 115 -8.10 -10.44 8.24
C PHE A 115 -9.33 -11.07 7.63
N VAL A 116 -10.06 -10.30 6.81
CA VAL A 116 -11.22 -10.81 6.06
C VAL A 116 -10.87 -10.85 4.59
N ILE A 117 -10.91 -12.06 4.02
CA ILE A 117 -10.64 -12.32 2.61
C ILE A 117 -11.97 -12.63 1.93
N LYS A 118 -12.20 -11.97 0.79
CA LYS A 118 -13.29 -12.31 -0.13
C LYS A 118 -12.71 -12.81 -1.44
N ASP A 119 -12.97 -14.06 -1.75
CA ASP A 119 -12.68 -14.67 -3.06
C ASP A 119 -13.78 -14.23 -4.07
N ASN A 120 -13.45 -14.26 -5.36
CA ASN A 120 -14.43 -14.11 -6.44
C ASN A 120 -15.35 -15.33 -6.57
N SER A 121 -14.87 -16.52 -6.19
CA SER A 121 -15.58 -17.79 -6.34
C SER A 121 -16.40 -18.19 -5.12
N MET A 122 -16.05 -17.69 -3.93
CA MET A 122 -16.74 -18.06 -2.69
C MET A 122 -17.93 -17.14 -2.44
N SER A 123 -19.08 -17.75 -2.16
CA SER A 123 -20.21 -17.05 -1.53
C SER A 123 -19.85 -16.56 -0.13
N GLN A 124 -18.91 -17.23 0.53
CA GLN A 124 -18.54 -16.99 1.93
C GLN A 124 -17.25 -16.18 2.06
N LYS A 125 -17.20 -15.29 3.05
CA LYS A 125 -15.97 -14.59 3.46
C LYS A 125 -15.16 -15.47 4.40
N VAL A 126 -13.84 -15.44 4.27
CA VAL A 126 -12.93 -16.12 5.20
C VAL A 126 -12.38 -15.09 6.18
N LEU A 127 -12.40 -15.42 7.47
CA LEU A 127 -11.85 -14.62 8.55
C LEU A 127 -10.76 -15.41 9.28
N PHE A 128 -9.67 -14.74 9.65
CA PHE A 128 -8.78 -15.25 10.69
C PHE A 128 -8.25 -14.11 11.55
N LYS A 129 -7.92 -14.46 12.79
CA LYS A 129 -7.42 -13.55 13.81
C LYS A 129 -5.93 -13.78 14.01
N ILE A 130 -5.17 -12.69 14.13
CA ILE A 130 -3.74 -12.73 14.40
C ILE A 130 -3.45 -11.93 15.67
N PRO A 131 -2.73 -12.51 16.66
CA PRO A 131 -2.26 -11.75 17.81
C PRO A 131 -1.22 -10.73 17.35
N THR A 132 -1.28 -9.51 17.88
CA THR A 132 -0.35 -8.44 17.49
C THR A 132 0.91 -8.40 18.35
N SER A 133 0.83 -8.94 19.56
CA SER A 133 1.89 -8.89 20.58
C SER A 133 2.19 -10.33 20.99
N PRO A 134 3.06 -11.03 20.25
CA PRO A 134 3.36 -12.43 20.52
C PRO A 134 4.02 -12.57 21.90
N LYS A 135 3.57 -13.54 22.69
CA LYS A 135 4.08 -13.83 24.03
C LYS A 135 5.11 -14.95 24.04
N ASN A 136 5.14 -15.76 22.99
CA ASN A 136 6.00 -16.92 22.84
C ASN A 136 6.26 -17.21 21.34
N ILE A 137 7.04 -18.27 21.08
CA ILE A 137 7.37 -18.72 19.73
C ILE A 137 6.13 -19.25 18.99
N ASP A 138 5.18 -19.87 19.69
CA ASP A 138 3.96 -20.41 19.08
C ASP A 138 3.09 -19.30 18.49
N ASP A 139 2.94 -18.17 19.19
CA ASP A 139 2.27 -16.98 18.67
C ASP A 139 2.97 -16.48 17.40
N LEU A 140 4.31 -16.47 17.36
CA LEU A 140 5.07 -16.09 16.16
C LEU A 140 4.87 -17.08 15.01
N LEU A 141 4.76 -18.39 15.28
CA LEU A 141 4.43 -19.39 14.28
C LEU A 141 3.05 -19.15 13.67
N ILE A 142 2.05 -18.84 14.49
CA ILE A 142 0.70 -18.49 14.04
C ILE A 142 0.71 -17.23 13.17
N ILE A 143 1.40 -16.18 13.62
CA ILE A 143 1.53 -14.93 12.84
C ILE A 143 2.22 -15.22 11.50
N ARG A 144 3.33 -15.94 11.52
CA ARG A 144 4.07 -16.31 10.30
C ARG A 144 3.20 -17.11 9.35
N TYR A 145 2.55 -18.17 9.83
CA TYR A 145 1.68 -19.02 9.05
C TYR A 145 0.66 -18.22 8.25
N TRP A 146 -0.07 -17.32 8.91
CA TRP A 146 -1.10 -16.53 8.23
C TRP A 146 -0.52 -15.46 7.29
N VAL A 147 0.52 -14.75 7.73
CA VAL A 147 1.14 -13.69 6.93
C VAL A 147 1.83 -14.26 5.68
N GLU A 148 2.46 -15.44 5.78
CA GLU A 148 3.08 -16.13 4.64
C GLU A 148 2.05 -16.55 3.59
N ARG A 149 0.88 -17.05 4.02
CA ARG A 149 -0.24 -17.36 3.13
C ARG A 149 -0.76 -16.11 2.42
N LEU A 150 -0.91 -15.00 3.16
CA LEU A 150 -1.33 -13.72 2.58
C LEU A 150 -0.35 -13.18 1.53
N PHE A 151 0.96 -13.28 1.77
CA PHE A 151 1.98 -12.91 0.79
C PHE A 151 1.99 -13.76 -0.47
N SER A 152 1.36 -14.93 -0.41
CA SER A 152 1.19 -15.82 -1.56
C SER A 152 -0.07 -15.53 -2.38
N CYS A 153 -0.90 -14.57 -1.96
CA CYS A 153 -2.11 -14.16 -2.67
C CYS A 153 -1.88 -12.88 -3.49
N VAL A 154 -2.74 -12.68 -4.50
CA VAL A 154 -2.88 -11.40 -5.23
C VAL A 154 -4.27 -10.87 -4.96
N PHE A 155 -4.36 -9.61 -4.56
CA PHE A 155 -5.62 -8.96 -4.22
C PHE A 155 -6.02 -7.92 -5.26
N GLU A 156 -7.26 -7.94 -5.76
CA GLU A 156 -7.78 -6.86 -6.61
C GLU A 156 -7.92 -5.56 -5.80
N ASP A 157 -8.46 -5.65 -4.59
CA ASP A 157 -8.56 -4.55 -3.64
C ASP A 157 -8.03 -4.97 -2.26
N ALA A 158 -7.26 -4.11 -1.60
CA ALA A 158 -6.92 -4.29 -0.19
C ALA A 158 -7.19 -3.01 0.60
N LYS A 159 -7.84 -3.14 1.76
CA LYS A 159 -8.16 -2.03 2.65
C LYS A 159 -7.51 -2.21 4.02
N PHE A 160 -6.66 -1.26 4.38
CA PHE A 160 -5.93 -1.21 5.64
C PHE A 160 -6.55 -0.13 6.53
N PHE A 161 -7.28 -0.52 7.55
CA PHE A 161 -7.96 0.43 8.44
C PHE A 161 -7.25 0.55 9.77
N LYS A 162 -6.54 1.66 9.98
CA LYS A 162 -5.82 1.96 11.24
C LYS A 162 -4.79 0.90 11.65
N ILE A 163 -4.43 0.01 10.74
CA ILE A 163 -3.52 -1.10 11.01
C ILE A 163 -2.18 -0.85 10.36
N LEU A 164 -1.17 -0.96 11.20
CA LEU A 164 0.18 -0.57 10.90
C LEU A 164 1.06 -1.74 11.29
N PHE A 165 1.41 -2.54 10.28
CA PHE A 165 2.39 -3.58 10.49
C PHE A 165 3.76 -2.95 10.65
N SER A 166 4.47 -3.33 11.69
CA SER A 166 5.87 -2.95 11.85
C SER A 166 6.72 -3.63 10.77
N HIS A 167 7.30 -2.86 9.85
CA HIS A 167 8.24 -3.38 8.86
C HIS A 167 9.37 -4.17 9.53
N ARG A 168 9.91 -3.64 10.64
CA ARG A 168 10.95 -4.30 11.43
C ARG A 168 10.48 -5.65 11.97
N PHE A 169 9.23 -5.75 12.41
CA PHE A 169 8.66 -7.02 12.87
C PHE A 169 8.58 -8.03 11.72
N ILE A 170 8.02 -7.64 10.57
CA ILE A 170 7.94 -8.53 9.39
C ILE A 170 9.33 -8.96 8.93
N LYS A 171 10.30 -8.04 8.89
CA LYS A 171 11.68 -8.35 8.51
C LYS A 171 12.31 -9.42 9.40
N LEU A 172 12.05 -9.37 10.71
CA LEU A 172 12.55 -10.38 11.66
C LEU A 172 11.75 -11.69 11.58
N LEU A 173 10.44 -11.60 11.36
CA LEU A 173 9.56 -12.77 11.19
C LEU A 173 9.97 -13.63 9.98
N PHE A 174 10.43 -12.99 8.91
CA PHE A 174 10.90 -13.61 7.67
C PHE A 174 12.40 -13.38 7.44
N TYR A 175 13.19 -13.40 8.51
CA TYR A 175 14.63 -13.14 8.41
C TYR A 175 15.39 -14.16 7.54
N ASP A 176 14.86 -15.38 7.45
CA ASP A 176 15.36 -16.47 6.59
C ASP A 176 15.06 -16.27 5.09
N TYR A 177 14.29 -15.24 4.73
CA TYR A 177 14.01 -14.92 3.33
C TYR A 177 15.07 -13.97 2.76
N SER A 178 15.65 -14.32 1.61
CA SER A 178 16.61 -13.45 0.92
C SER A 178 15.97 -12.16 0.38
N ILE A 179 14.67 -12.21 0.07
CA ILE A 179 13.87 -11.07 -0.38
C ILE A 179 12.68 -10.95 0.55
N PRO A 180 12.47 -9.80 1.21
CA PRO A 180 11.32 -9.59 2.07
C PRO A 180 10.02 -9.85 1.30
N PRO A 181 9.11 -10.68 1.83
CA PRO A 181 7.84 -10.91 1.17
C PRO A 181 6.96 -9.65 1.16
N GLN A 182 6.12 -9.53 0.14
CA GLN A 182 5.29 -8.36 -0.13
C GLN A 182 3.85 -8.76 -0.44
N PHE A 183 2.89 -7.94 0.01
CA PHE A 183 1.50 -8.06 -0.40
C PHE A 183 1.37 -7.56 -1.83
N LYS A 184 0.85 -8.40 -2.72
CA LYS A 184 0.57 -8.03 -4.10
C LYS A 184 -0.85 -7.55 -4.22
N ILE A 185 -1.00 -6.27 -4.52
CA ILE A 185 -2.28 -5.61 -4.50
C ILE A 185 -2.43 -4.77 -5.75
N LYS A 186 -3.54 -4.91 -6.45
CA LYS A 186 -3.87 -4.07 -7.60
C LYS A 186 -4.27 -2.67 -7.12
N ASN A 187 -5.26 -2.61 -6.22
CA ASN A 187 -5.76 -1.36 -5.62
C ASN A 187 -5.63 -1.38 -4.09
N ALA A 188 -4.74 -0.57 -3.54
CA ALA A 188 -4.53 -0.45 -2.10
C ALA A 188 -5.21 0.81 -1.56
N PHE A 189 -6.00 0.67 -0.50
CA PHE A 189 -6.61 1.78 0.24
C PHE A 189 -6.18 1.76 1.70
N LEU A 190 -5.46 2.78 2.12
CA LEU A 190 -4.90 2.89 3.46
C LEU A 190 -5.58 4.05 4.18
N LYS A 191 -6.06 3.79 5.40
CA LYS A 191 -6.68 4.80 6.25
C LYS A 191 -5.91 4.93 7.55
N TYR A 192 -5.19 6.04 7.71
CA TYR A 192 -4.29 6.28 8.84
C TYR A 192 -4.62 7.50 9.65
N TYR A 193 -4.16 7.51 10.90
CA TYR A 193 -4.15 8.70 11.74
C TYR A 193 -2.88 9.51 11.50
N GLU A 194 -1.72 8.86 11.50
CA GLU A 194 -0.42 9.52 11.38
C GLU A 194 0.22 9.20 10.02
N PRO A 195 0.72 10.21 9.28
CA PRO A 195 1.29 10.02 7.95
C PRO A 195 2.59 9.22 7.95
N ASN A 196 3.43 9.38 8.98
CA ASN A 196 4.74 8.72 9.04
C ASN A 196 4.62 7.25 9.47
N PHE A 197 3.61 6.94 10.29
CA PHE A 197 3.44 5.61 10.83
C PHE A 197 2.92 4.68 9.72
N GLY A 198 3.64 3.59 9.46
CA GLY A 198 3.28 2.56 8.48
C GLY A 198 3.84 2.75 7.08
N MET A 199 4.39 3.91 6.74
CA MET A 199 4.96 4.12 5.40
C MET A 199 6.19 3.23 5.14
N ASN A 200 6.94 2.89 6.19
CA ASN A 200 7.98 1.86 6.07
C ASN A 200 7.40 0.50 5.63
N PHE A 201 6.22 0.12 6.11
CA PHE A 201 5.55 -1.08 5.64
C PHE A 201 5.07 -0.94 4.20
N VAL A 202 4.51 0.20 3.81
CA VAL A 202 4.14 0.48 2.41
C VAL A 202 5.34 0.34 1.48
N LEU A 203 6.46 0.99 1.84
CA LEU A 203 7.67 1.03 1.04
C LEU A 203 8.37 -0.32 0.91
N HIS A 204 8.24 -1.21 1.89
CA HIS A 204 9.04 -2.45 1.88
C HIS A 204 8.22 -3.72 1.72
N ASN A 205 6.92 -3.68 2.05
CA ASN A 205 6.07 -4.86 2.14
C ASN A 205 4.80 -4.76 1.28
N LEU A 206 4.58 -3.67 0.54
CA LEU A 206 3.51 -3.59 -0.46
C LEU A 206 4.09 -3.51 -1.87
N ALA A 207 3.53 -4.32 -2.77
CA ALA A 207 3.71 -4.24 -4.21
C ALA A 207 2.35 -3.81 -4.83
N VAL A 208 2.22 -2.54 -5.18
CA VAL A 208 0.97 -1.95 -5.67
C VAL A 208 1.02 -1.77 -7.18
N CYS A 209 0.16 -2.47 -7.92
CA CYS A 209 0.25 -2.51 -9.37
C CYS A 209 -0.52 -1.40 -10.10
N GLU A 210 -1.61 -0.85 -9.52
CA GLU A 210 -2.46 0.11 -10.24
C GLU A 210 -2.80 1.38 -9.46
N SER A 211 -3.36 1.26 -8.25
CA SER A 211 -3.81 2.45 -7.51
C SER A 211 -3.44 2.35 -6.05
N PHE A 212 -2.80 3.41 -5.55
CA PHE A 212 -2.52 3.59 -4.13
C PHE A 212 -3.32 4.77 -3.59
N LYS A 213 -4.31 4.51 -2.73
CA LYS A 213 -5.16 5.53 -2.15
C LYS A 213 -4.84 5.63 -0.67
N VAL A 214 -4.48 6.82 -0.20
CA VAL A 214 -4.21 7.06 1.22
C VAL A 214 -5.15 8.14 1.74
N LYS A 215 -5.86 7.82 2.81
CA LYS A 215 -6.70 8.76 3.54
C LYS A 215 -6.16 8.92 4.94
N PHE A 216 -5.77 10.13 5.27
CA PHE A 216 -5.41 10.51 6.61
C PHE A 216 -6.65 11.05 7.33
N THR A 217 -6.86 10.63 8.57
CA THR A 217 -8.03 11.02 9.38
C THR A 217 -7.69 11.87 10.58
N CYS A 218 -6.44 12.32 10.75
CA CYS A 218 -6.12 13.21 11.86
C CYS A 218 -6.77 14.58 11.68
N ALA A 219 -7.60 14.93 12.66
CA ALA A 219 -8.14 16.26 12.92
C ALA A 219 -7.30 17.03 13.96
N VAL A 220 -6.13 16.49 14.35
CA VAL A 220 -5.31 17.11 15.38
C VAL A 220 -4.50 18.21 14.72
N ALA A 221 -4.78 19.45 15.12
CA ALA A 221 -4.21 20.67 14.57
C ALA A 221 -2.69 20.82 14.82
N GLU A 222 -2.07 19.89 15.55
CA GLU A 222 -0.75 20.04 16.17
C GLU A 222 0.29 19.02 15.69
N TYR A 223 0.11 18.39 14.53
CA TYR A 223 1.22 17.67 13.91
C TYR A 223 2.14 18.70 13.24
N GLU A 224 2.86 19.47 14.05
CA GLU A 224 3.97 20.29 13.58
C GLU A 224 5.02 19.33 12.99
N ILE A 225 5.37 19.53 11.72
CA ILE A 225 6.51 18.85 11.11
C ILE A 225 7.75 19.48 11.75
N THR A 226 8.15 18.98 12.92
CA THR A 226 9.22 19.60 13.72
C THR A 226 10.62 19.29 13.22
N ASP A 227 10.79 18.37 12.28
CA ASP A 227 12.07 18.04 11.68
C ASP A 227 11.99 18.15 10.15
N GLU A 228 12.51 19.26 9.62
CA GLU A 228 12.62 19.53 8.19
C GLU A 228 13.43 18.45 7.43
N ASN A 229 14.24 17.64 8.12
CA ASN A 229 15.13 16.67 7.49
C ASN A 229 14.49 15.31 7.23
N GLU A 230 13.40 14.94 7.90
CA GLU A 230 12.64 13.75 7.57
C GLU A 230 11.54 14.10 6.56
N LEU A 231 11.94 14.18 5.28
CA LEU A 231 11.02 14.22 4.16
C LEU A 231 9.87 13.24 4.42
N ASN A 232 8.66 13.78 4.52
CA ASN A 232 7.47 12.99 4.82
C ASN A 232 7.47 11.74 3.90
N PRO A 233 7.37 10.51 4.44
CA PRO A 233 7.53 9.31 3.64
C PRO A 233 6.60 9.22 2.43
N ILE A 234 5.44 9.88 2.47
CA ILE A 234 4.51 9.97 1.33
C ILE A 234 5.08 10.87 0.24
N LEU A 235 5.68 12.00 0.61
CA LEU A 235 6.36 12.88 -0.31
C LEU A 235 7.57 12.16 -0.94
N ASN A 236 8.30 11.38 -0.14
CA ASN A 236 9.34 10.50 -0.69
C ASN A 236 8.78 9.49 -1.70
N ILE A 237 7.64 8.84 -1.42
CA ILE A 237 6.95 7.98 -2.39
C ILE A 237 6.62 8.75 -3.68
N ILE A 238 6.09 9.98 -3.53
CA ILE A 238 5.69 10.82 -4.65
C ILE A 238 6.86 11.21 -5.55
N LEU A 239 7.99 11.58 -4.95
CA LEU A 239 9.12 12.14 -5.67
C LEU A 239 10.08 11.06 -6.20
N ASN A 240 10.19 9.93 -5.51
CA ASN A 240 11.24 8.95 -5.74
C ASN A 240 10.75 7.55 -6.15
N GLU A 241 9.51 7.19 -5.84
CA GLU A 241 9.00 5.81 -6.00
C GLU A 241 7.95 5.67 -7.11
N GLY A 242 7.85 6.64 -8.03
CA GLY A 242 6.86 6.67 -9.12
C GLY A 242 6.94 5.50 -10.13
N LYS A 243 8.03 4.72 -10.11
CA LYS A 243 8.10 3.46 -10.87
C LYS A 243 7.34 2.31 -10.19
N ARG A 244 7.23 2.36 -8.86
CA ARG A 244 6.61 1.30 -8.04
C ARG A 244 5.15 1.58 -7.76
N PHE A 245 4.77 2.84 -7.68
CA PHE A 245 3.39 3.28 -7.54
C PHE A 245 3.04 4.02 -8.82
N PRO A 246 2.04 3.60 -9.61
CA PRO A 246 1.70 4.33 -10.84
C PRO A 246 0.72 5.49 -10.60
N ASN A 247 -0.18 5.34 -9.63
CA ASN A 247 -1.15 6.35 -9.24
C ASN A 247 -1.23 6.47 -7.72
N ILE A 248 -1.19 7.69 -7.19
CA ILE A 248 -1.50 7.96 -5.78
C ILE A 248 -2.68 8.92 -5.66
N CYS A 249 -3.60 8.64 -4.74
CA CYS A 249 -4.61 9.59 -4.30
C CYS A 249 -4.46 9.86 -2.81
N VAL A 250 -4.21 11.11 -2.45
CA VAL A 250 -4.02 11.53 -1.06
C VAL A 250 -5.21 12.36 -0.61
N LYS A 251 -5.83 11.95 0.50
CA LYS A 251 -6.86 12.73 1.19
C LYS A 251 -6.29 13.23 2.52
N TYR A 252 -5.90 14.50 2.56
CA TYR A 252 -5.43 15.21 3.76
C TYR A 252 -5.73 16.70 3.66
N ALA A 253 -6.05 17.35 4.78
CA ALA A 253 -6.50 18.75 4.77
C ALA A 253 -5.35 19.77 4.74
N LYS A 254 -4.17 19.46 5.26
CA LYS A 254 -3.07 20.43 5.48
C LYS A 254 -1.77 20.03 4.76
N LEU A 255 -1.72 20.13 3.42
CA LEU A 255 -0.53 19.76 2.60
C LEU A 255 -0.12 20.89 1.64
N ASP A 256 -0.47 22.13 1.93
CA ASP A 256 -0.10 23.29 1.12
C ASP A 256 1.43 23.39 0.96
N GLU A 257 2.21 23.03 1.98
CA GLU A 257 3.68 22.94 1.87
C GLU A 257 4.17 21.95 0.79
N TRP A 258 3.45 20.85 0.58
CA TRP A 258 3.85 19.85 -0.43
C TRP A 258 3.64 20.35 -1.85
N HIS A 259 2.72 21.30 -2.05
CA HIS A 259 2.48 21.88 -3.36
C HIS A 259 3.77 22.43 -3.96
N ASP A 260 4.45 23.32 -3.22
CA ASP A 260 5.65 23.99 -3.71
C ASP A 260 6.81 23.02 -3.88
N ILE A 261 6.94 22.04 -2.97
CA ILE A 261 7.98 21.01 -3.06
C ILE A 261 7.77 20.15 -4.30
N ILE A 262 6.53 19.73 -4.59
CA ILE A 262 6.20 18.90 -5.76
C ILE A 262 6.42 19.67 -7.05
N LEU A 263 5.93 20.92 -7.16
CA LEU A 263 6.14 21.73 -8.36
C LEU A 263 7.63 22.01 -8.60
N LYS A 264 8.37 22.37 -7.56
CA LYS A 264 9.83 22.57 -7.65
C LYS A 264 10.53 21.29 -8.09
N ALA A 265 10.20 20.14 -7.52
CA ALA A 265 10.79 18.86 -7.88
C ALA A 265 10.49 18.48 -9.34
N ILE A 266 9.25 18.67 -9.81
CA ILE A 266 8.86 18.46 -11.21
C ILE A 266 9.73 19.28 -12.16
N GLU A 267 9.99 20.54 -11.81
CA GLU A 267 10.78 21.43 -12.64
C GLU A 267 12.27 21.09 -12.63
N THR A 268 12.82 20.77 -11.46
CA THR A 268 14.26 20.83 -11.21
C THR A 268 14.92 19.47 -10.98
N THR A 269 14.18 18.37 -10.84
CA THR A 269 14.82 17.06 -10.66
C THR A 269 15.54 16.61 -11.93
N GLU A 270 16.72 16.03 -11.78
CA GLU A 270 17.49 15.41 -12.88
C GLU A 270 16.85 14.09 -13.34
N ASN A 271 16.11 13.42 -12.45
CA ASN A 271 15.49 12.12 -12.70
C ASN A 271 13.96 12.21 -12.67
N PRO A 272 13.33 12.96 -13.60
CA PRO A 272 11.89 13.20 -13.54
C PRO A 272 11.06 11.94 -13.73
N SER A 273 11.64 10.83 -14.21
CA SER A 273 11.00 9.50 -14.27
C SER A 273 10.66 8.91 -12.91
N ASN A 274 11.35 9.34 -11.84
CA ASN A 274 11.13 8.84 -10.48
C ASN A 274 9.90 9.47 -9.82
N ILE A 275 9.49 10.66 -10.28
CA ILE A 275 8.26 11.30 -9.82
C ILE A 275 7.06 10.44 -10.26
N LEU A 276 6.03 10.36 -9.43
CA LEU A 276 4.77 9.71 -9.77
C LEU A 276 4.13 10.28 -11.05
N SER A 277 3.61 9.40 -11.91
CA SER A 277 2.93 9.82 -13.15
C SER A 277 1.54 10.42 -12.91
N ASN A 278 0.88 10.09 -11.80
CA ASN A 278 -0.45 10.61 -11.51
C ASN A 278 -0.63 10.75 -10.00
N ILE A 279 -0.85 11.98 -9.56
CA ILE A 279 -0.98 12.37 -8.17
C ILE A 279 -2.30 13.12 -8.03
N ASP A 280 -3.23 12.57 -7.26
CA ASP A 280 -4.57 13.14 -7.03
C ASP A 280 -4.73 13.54 -5.55
N PHE A 281 -4.50 14.82 -5.24
CA PHE A 281 -4.79 15.38 -3.93
C PHE A 281 -6.25 15.81 -3.87
N ARG A 282 -7.00 15.22 -2.94
CA ARG A 282 -8.37 15.63 -2.60
C ARG A 282 -8.32 16.29 -1.23
N VAL A 283 -8.34 17.61 -1.27
CA VAL A 283 -7.90 18.49 -0.20
C VAL A 283 -9.00 19.49 0.13
N HIS A 284 -8.76 20.33 1.13
CA HIS A 284 -9.58 21.49 1.44
C HIS A 284 -8.61 22.57 1.87
N TRP A 285 -7.90 23.14 0.89
CA TRP A 285 -6.88 24.15 1.14
C TRP A 285 -7.50 25.53 1.04
N ASP A 286 -7.63 26.21 2.18
CA ASP A 286 -8.14 27.57 2.23
C ASP A 286 -7.21 28.51 1.46
N TYR A 287 -7.76 29.48 0.74
CA TYR A 287 -6.93 30.48 0.03
C TYR A 287 -6.10 31.34 0.97
N TYR A 288 -6.46 31.42 2.26
CA TYR A 288 -5.64 32.13 3.24
C TYR A 288 -4.31 31.42 3.51
N ASP A 289 -4.32 30.09 3.51
CA ASP A 289 -3.13 29.26 3.72
C ASP A 289 -2.29 29.21 2.43
N MET A 290 -2.95 29.12 1.27
CA MET A 290 -2.27 29.23 -0.01
C MET A 290 -2.08 30.70 -0.40
N GLN A 291 -0.89 31.25 -0.10
CA GLN A 291 -0.36 32.44 -0.79
C GLN A 291 -0.76 32.42 -2.27
N PRO A 292 -1.08 33.58 -2.89
CA PRO A 292 -1.73 33.63 -4.19
C PRO A 292 -1.06 32.68 -5.17
N LYS A 293 -1.85 31.72 -5.69
CA LYS A 293 -1.37 30.57 -6.46
C LYS A 293 -0.19 30.95 -7.33
N LYS A 294 1.00 30.55 -6.89
CA LYS A 294 2.22 30.85 -7.63
C LYS A 294 2.29 29.89 -8.80
N ILE A 295 1.63 30.25 -9.89
CA ILE A 295 1.78 29.57 -11.17
C ILE A 295 3.26 29.66 -11.54
N SER A 296 3.86 28.53 -11.89
CA SER A 296 5.23 28.49 -12.39
C SER A 296 5.43 29.53 -13.50
N GLN A 297 6.54 30.27 -13.47
CA GLN A 297 6.91 31.17 -14.58
C GLN A 297 7.11 30.41 -15.89
N ARG A 298 7.32 29.09 -15.82
CA ARG A 298 7.51 28.19 -16.96
C ARG A 298 6.22 27.49 -17.38
N ALA A 299 5.09 27.84 -16.76
CA ALA A 299 3.78 27.32 -17.12
C ALA A 299 3.43 27.66 -18.56
N LYS A 300 2.93 26.67 -19.29
CA LYS A 300 2.45 26.80 -20.67
C LYS A 300 1.00 26.36 -20.76
N ASN A 301 0.34 26.74 -21.86
CA ASN A 301 -1.01 26.29 -22.19
C ASN A 301 -2.01 26.50 -21.04
N ILE A 302 -1.97 27.68 -20.42
CA ILE A 302 -2.82 28.01 -19.28
C ILE A 302 -4.28 28.08 -19.73
N GLN A 303 -5.13 27.24 -19.14
CA GLN A 303 -6.56 27.18 -19.38
C GLN A 303 -7.33 27.48 -18.11
N ARG A 304 -8.41 28.25 -18.25
CA ARG A 304 -9.35 28.57 -17.16
C ARG A 304 -10.75 28.30 -17.66
N PHE A 305 -11.52 27.52 -16.92
CA PHE A 305 -12.91 27.23 -17.25
C PHE A 305 -13.69 26.88 -15.98
N THR A 306 -15.02 26.83 -16.07
CA THR A 306 -15.88 26.43 -14.96
C THR A 306 -16.49 25.05 -15.26
N THR A 307 -16.55 24.18 -14.26
CA THR A 307 -17.22 22.86 -14.36
C THR A 307 -17.90 22.51 -13.05
N LYS A 308 -18.77 21.49 -13.05
CA LYS A 308 -19.26 20.90 -11.80
C LYS A 308 -18.30 19.80 -11.31
N TYR A 309 -17.99 19.80 -10.02
CA TYR A 309 -17.27 18.72 -9.33
C TYR A 309 -18.02 18.39 -8.04
N LYS A 310 -18.32 17.10 -7.81
CA LYS A 310 -19.22 16.62 -6.74
C LYS A 310 -20.61 17.31 -6.69
N GLY A 311 -21.07 17.90 -7.79
CA GLY A 311 -22.35 18.61 -7.88
C GLY A 311 -22.24 20.13 -7.76
N GLU A 312 -21.12 20.63 -7.26
CA GLU A 312 -20.87 22.05 -6.98
C GLU A 312 -20.05 22.72 -8.09
N PRO A 313 -20.27 24.02 -8.37
CA PRO A 313 -19.56 24.73 -9.41
C PRO A 313 -18.12 25.07 -8.96
N HIS A 314 -17.14 24.69 -9.78
CA HIS A 314 -15.72 24.90 -9.54
C HIS A 314 -15.07 25.68 -10.68
N LYS A 315 -14.19 26.63 -10.36
CA LYS A 315 -13.23 27.19 -11.32
C LYS A 315 -12.07 26.22 -11.44
N VAL A 316 -11.71 25.87 -12.67
CA VAL A 316 -10.62 24.95 -12.97
C VAL A 316 -9.50 25.70 -13.66
N LEU A 317 -8.31 25.64 -13.07
CA LEU A 317 -7.07 26.13 -13.66
C LEU A 317 -6.25 24.92 -14.11
N LYS A 318 -5.86 24.88 -15.38
CA LYS A 318 -4.92 23.88 -15.91
C LYS A 318 -3.74 24.54 -16.59
N TYR A 319 -2.55 23.94 -16.45
CA TYR A 319 -1.36 24.37 -17.19
C TYR A 319 -0.33 23.25 -17.27
N GLU A 320 0.60 23.37 -18.21
CA GLU A 320 1.71 22.44 -18.37
C GLU A 320 2.99 22.99 -17.75
N ILE A 321 3.74 22.14 -17.06
CA ILE A 321 5.12 22.38 -16.66
C ILE A 321 6.02 21.40 -17.41
N THR A 322 7.17 21.89 -17.88
CA THR A 322 8.22 21.07 -18.50
C THR A 322 9.45 21.00 -17.58
N ASN A 323 10.03 19.82 -17.39
CA ASN A 323 11.26 19.68 -16.58
C ASN A 323 12.45 20.40 -17.26
N ILE A 324 13.34 21.06 -16.49
CA ILE A 324 14.49 21.80 -17.05
C ILE A 324 15.56 20.88 -17.64
N HIS A 325 15.76 19.70 -17.05
CA HIS A 325 16.79 18.74 -17.44
C HIS A 325 16.32 17.82 -18.57
N ASN A 326 15.00 17.66 -18.73
CA ASN A 326 14.41 16.86 -19.80
C ASN A 326 13.11 17.48 -20.35
N SER A 327 13.25 18.23 -21.45
CA SER A 327 12.13 18.94 -22.07
C SER A 327 11.04 18.04 -22.68
N LYS A 328 11.33 16.75 -22.85
CA LYS A 328 10.34 15.76 -23.30
C LYS A 328 9.40 15.32 -22.18
N VAL A 329 9.79 15.48 -20.92
CA VAL A 329 8.93 15.14 -19.78
C VAL A 329 8.11 16.35 -19.38
N LYS A 330 6.80 16.22 -19.56
CA LYS A 330 5.81 17.26 -19.25
C LYS A 330 4.84 16.77 -18.20
N PHE A 331 4.35 17.70 -17.39
CA PHE A 331 3.33 17.46 -16.39
C PHE A 331 2.20 18.45 -16.59
N LEU A 332 0.97 17.94 -16.61
CA LEU A 332 -0.25 18.70 -16.55
C LEU A 332 -0.62 18.92 -15.08
N ILE A 333 -0.70 20.18 -14.68
CA ILE A 333 -1.11 20.60 -13.35
C ILE A 333 -2.55 21.11 -13.43
N SER A 334 -3.39 20.67 -12.50
CA SER A 334 -4.81 21.06 -12.46
C SER A 334 -5.26 21.39 -11.02
N TYR A 335 -6.06 22.45 -10.88
CA TYR A 335 -6.69 22.87 -9.63
C TYR A 335 -8.20 22.96 -9.83
N TRP A 336 -8.98 22.59 -8.81
CA TRP A 336 -10.42 22.79 -8.76
C TRP A 336 -10.76 23.63 -7.54
N ASP A 337 -11.23 24.85 -7.80
CA ASP A 337 -11.52 25.86 -6.79
C ASP A 337 -13.02 25.93 -6.58
N CYS A 338 -13.47 25.71 -5.34
CA CYS A 338 -14.87 25.88 -4.99
C CYS A 338 -15.22 27.38 -5.10
N ILE A 339 -16.23 27.70 -5.91
CA ILE A 339 -16.62 29.10 -6.16
C ILE A 339 -17.32 29.71 -4.95
N GLU A 340 -18.07 28.89 -4.20
CA GLU A 340 -18.92 29.36 -3.12
C GLU A 340 -18.15 29.53 -1.81
N GLU A 341 -17.16 28.67 -1.57
CA GLU A 341 -16.51 28.54 -0.26
C GLU A 341 -15.04 28.97 -0.26
N ASP A 342 -14.49 29.43 -1.38
CA ASP A 342 -13.13 30.00 -1.51
C ASP A 342 -12.03 29.07 -0.94
N TYR A 343 -11.97 27.83 -1.44
CA TYR A 343 -10.86 26.88 -1.20
C TYR A 343 -10.60 26.00 -2.42
N ILE A 344 -9.47 25.30 -2.40
CA ILE A 344 -9.12 24.27 -3.40
C ILE A 344 -9.59 22.90 -2.90
N ASP A 345 -10.51 22.26 -3.63
CA ASP A 345 -11.03 20.92 -3.29
C ASP A 345 -10.16 19.79 -3.90
N ARG A 346 -9.41 20.13 -4.95
CA ARG A 346 -8.59 19.16 -5.68
C ARG A 346 -7.36 19.80 -6.32
N PHE A 347 -6.22 19.15 -6.14
CA PHE A 347 -4.96 19.45 -6.83
C PHE A 347 -4.46 18.16 -7.51
N GLN A 348 -4.24 18.21 -8.82
CA GLN A 348 -3.82 17.05 -9.59
C GLN A 348 -2.56 17.34 -10.40
N VAL A 349 -1.65 16.37 -10.41
CA VAL A 349 -0.46 16.34 -11.26
C VAL A 349 -0.52 15.08 -12.11
N GLU A 350 -0.42 15.24 -13.42
CA GLU A 350 -0.41 14.12 -14.38
C GLU A 350 0.76 14.27 -15.35
N ARG A 351 1.62 13.25 -15.46
CA ARG A 351 2.66 13.19 -16.48
C ARG A 351 2.02 12.88 -17.83
N ILE A 352 2.24 13.75 -18.81
CA ILE A 352 1.70 13.62 -20.16
C ILE A 352 2.81 13.23 -21.15
N LYS A 353 2.42 12.58 -22.26
CA LYS A 353 3.34 12.05 -23.30
C LYS A 353 3.72 13.10 -24.33
#